data_AF-A0AAD5GGU5-F1
#
_entry.id   AF-A0AAD5GGU5-F1
#
_cell.length_a   1.000
_cell.length_b   1.000
_cell.length_c   1.000
_cell.angle_alpha   90.00
_cell.angle_beta   90.00
_cell.angle_gamma   90.00
#
_symmetry.space_group_name_H-M   'P 1'
#
loop_
_entity.id
_entity.type
_entity.pdbx_description
1 polymer ?
#
loop_
_entity_poly.entity_id
_entity_poly.type
_entity_poly.pdbx_seq_one_letter_code
_entity_poly.pdbx_strand_id
1 'polypeptide(L)'
;FQIYAMPVFDMIETLLVKQLNFKPSMILRLFTRTTYVAFTMFVAIVFPFFGGLLGFFGGFAFAPTTYFLPCIMWLAIYKPKKFSLSWCTNWICIFLGLCLMILSPIGGMQNIIKNSKDYKFFS
;
A
#
# COMPACT_ATOMS: atom_id res chain seq x y z
N PHE A 1 -6.46 10.72 8.21
CA PHE A 1 -6.72 10.91 6.77
C PHE A 1 -6.13 12.20 6.23
N GLN A 2 -6.38 13.35 6.87
CA GLN A 2 -5.99 14.67 6.36
C GLN A 2 -4.47 14.84 6.11
N ILE A 3 -3.62 14.35 7.01
CA ILE A 3 -2.15 14.44 6.87
C ILE A 3 -1.63 13.52 5.75
N TYR A 4 -2.20 12.32 5.60
CA TYR A 4 -1.81 11.37 4.55
C TYR A 4 -2.30 11.78 3.15
N ALA A 5 -3.35 12.60 3.06
CA ALA A 5 -3.86 13.09 1.79
C ALA A 5 -3.09 14.32 1.26
N MET A 6 -2.41 15.07 2.13
CA MET A 6 -1.63 16.26 1.75
C MET A 6 -0.60 16.00 0.64
N PRO A 7 0.26 14.96 0.74
CA PRO A 7 1.22 14.65 -0.33
C PRO A 7 0.56 14.30 -1.65
N VAL A 8 -0.60 13.63 -1.59
CA VAL A 8 -1.35 13.22 -2.79
C VAL A 8 -1.96 14.44 -3.47
N PHE A 9 -2.54 15.35 -2.69
CA PHE A 9 -3.05 16.62 -3.22
C PHE A 9 -1.94 17.45 -3.85
N ASP A 10 -0.79 17.54 -3.20
CA ASP A 10 0.36 18.29 -3.70
C ASP A 10 0.94 17.68 -4.98
N MET A 11 0.97 16.34 -5.07
CA MET A 11 1.37 15.63 -6.28
C MET A 11 0.41 15.89 -7.45
N ILE A 12 -0.91 15.81 -7.20
CA ILE A 12 -1.93 16.06 -8.24
C ILE A 12 -1.88 17.52 -8.71
N GLU A 13 -1.74 18.48 -7.79
CA GLU A 13 -1.58 19.90 -8.11
C GLU A 13 -0.31 20.15 -8.93
N THR A 14 0.82 19.54 -8.54
CA THR A 14 2.09 19.63 -9.27
C THR A 14 1.98 19.03 -10.67
N LEU A 15 1.31 17.90 -10.83
CA LEU A 15 1.06 17.29 -12.14
C LEU A 15 0.21 18.21 -13.02
N LEU A 16 -0.87 18.77 -12.50
CA LEU A 16 -1.76 19.66 -13.26
C LEU A 16 -1.09 20.97 -13.66
N VAL A 17 -0.25 21.54 -12.80
CA VAL A 17 0.45 22.80 -13.09
C VAL A 17 1.64 22.57 -14.01
N LYS A 18 2.47 21.54 -13.75
CA LYS A 18 3.72 21.31 -14.51
C LYS A 18 3.53 20.52 -15.79
N GLN A 19 2.66 19.51 -15.81
CA GLN A 19 2.45 18.66 -17.00
C GLN A 19 1.32 19.19 -17.88
N LEU A 20 0.26 19.76 -17.29
CA LEU A 20 -0.93 20.22 -18.02
C LEU A 20 -1.02 21.75 -18.17
N ASN A 21 0.00 22.51 -17.74
CA ASN A 21 0.10 23.98 -17.88
C ASN A 21 -1.12 24.78 -17.35
N PHE A 22 -1.82 24.26 -16.33
CA PHE A 22 -2.88 25.03 -15.68
C PHE A 22 -2.31 26.12 -14.77
N LYS A 23 -2.95 27.30 -14.75
CA LYS A 23 -2.60 28.37 -13.80
C LYS A 23 -2.98 27.95 -12.37
N PRO A 24 -2.08 28.09 -11.38
CA PRO A 24 -2.42 27.82 -9.99
C PRO A 24 -3.46 28.83 -9.53
N SER A 25 -4.67 28.35 -9.25
CA SER A 25 -5.82 29.16 -8.82
C SER A 25 -6.52 28.47 -7.65
N MET A 26 -7.16 29.27 -6.80
CA MET A 26 -7.99 28.79 -5.68
C MET A 26 -9.11 27.85 -6.19
N ILE A 27 -9.61 28.10 -7.39
CA ILE A 27 -10.61 27.26 -8.09
C ILE A 27 -10.02 25.91 -8.48
N LEU A 28 -8.79 25.88 -9.02
CA LEU A 28 -8.10 24.64 -9.39
C LEU A 28 -7.90 23.75 -8.16
N ARG A 29 -7.46 24.34 -7.04
CA ARG A 29 -7.32 23.63 -5.75
C ARG A 29 -8.63 23.07 -5.21
N LEU A 30 -9.73 23.80 -5.38
CA LEU A 30 -11.04 23.37 -4.93
C LEU A 30 -11.52 22.18 -5.77
N PHE A 31 -11.38 22.26 -7.09
CA PHE A 31 -11.70 21.17 -8.01
C PHE A 31 -10.87 19.90 -7.76
N THR A 32 -9.54 20.00 -7.63
CA THR A 32 -8.70 18.82 -7.42
C THR A 32 -9.04 18.10 -6.12
N ARG A 33 -9.32 18.85 -5.05
CA ARG A 33 -9.73 18.29 -3.76
C ARG A 33 -11.10 17.63 -3.83
N THR A 34 -12.11 18.29 -4.42
CA THR A 34 -13.46 17.70 -4.52
C THR A 34 -13.48 16.47 -5.42
N THR A 35 -12.80 16.50 -6.56
CA THR A 35 -12.69 15.33 -7.45
C THR A 35 -11.99 14.17 -6.76
N TYR A 36 -10.90 14.40 -6.03
CA TYR A 36 -10.21 13.34 -5.29
C TYR A 36 -11.11 12.72 -4.21
N VAL A 37 -11.76 13.56 -3.39
CA VAL A 37 -12.64 13.05 -2.32
C VAL A 37 -13.83 12.30 -2.92
N ALA A 38 -14.47 12.84 -3.97
CA ALA A 38 -15.58 12.17 -4.66
C ALA A 38 -15.16 10.82 -5.27
N PHE A 39 -13.98 10.77 -5.90
CA PHE A 39 -13.44 9.53 -6.46
C PHE A 39 -13.15 8.48 -5.38
N THR A 40 -12.46 8.86 -4.29
CA THR A 40 -12.17 7.93 -3.19
C THR A 40 -13.44 7.44 -2.49
N MET A 41 -14.46 8.29 -2.36
CA MET A 41 -15.77 7.91 -1.83
C MET A 41 -16.49 6.91 -2.74
N PHE A 42 -16.49 7.15 -4.05
CA PHE A 42 -17.07 6.23 -5.03
C PHE A 42 -16.39 4.86 -4.98
N VAL A 43 -15.05 4.84 -4.99
CA VAL A 43 -14.26 3.61 -4.90
C VAL A 43 -14.52 2.86 -3.58
N ALA A 44 -14.68 3.57 -2.46
CA ALA A 44 -15.00 2.97 -1.17
C ALA A 44 -16.38 2.28 -1.14
N ILE A 45 -17.38 2.86 -1.80
CA ILE A 45 -18.73 2.29 -1.88
C ILE A 45 -18.76 1.06 -2.81
N VAL A 46 -18.05 1.13 -3.95
CA VAL A 46 -18.01 0.04 -4.94
C VAL A 46 -17.20 -1.16 -4.43
N PHE A 47 -16.15 -0.92 -3.64
CA PHE A 47 -15.25 -1.96 -3.14
C PHE A 47 -15.31 -2.09 -1.60
N PRO A 48 -16.36 -2.68 -1.03
CA PRO A 48 -16.48 -2.90 0.42
C PRO A 48 -15.44 -3.88 0.99
N PHE A 49 -14.73 -4.60 0.13
CA PHE A 49 -13.73 -5.61 0.49
C PHE A 49 -12.32 -5.04 0.69
N PHE A 50 -12.19 -3.72 0.88
CA PHE A 50 -10.89 -3.04 1.03
C PHE A 50 -9.99 -3.68 2.09
N GLY A 51 -10.55 -4.18 3.20
CA GLY A 51 -9.76 -4.85 4.23
C GLY A 51 -9.05 -6.12 3.73
N GLY A 52 -9.73 -6.97 2.95
CA GLY A 52 -9.12 -8.16 2.36
C GLY A 52 -8.12 -7.82 1.25
N LEU A 53 -8.38 -6.76 0.48
CA LEU A 53 -7.53 -6.28 -0.60
C LEU A 53 -6.25 -5.61 -0.06
N LEU A 54 -6.36 -4.82 1.01
CA LEU A 54 -5.23 -4.26 1.77
C LEU A 54 -4.39 -5.36 2.40
N GLY A 55 -5.01 -6.43 2.91
CA GLY A 55 -4.29 -7.62 3.35
C GLY A 55 -3.47 -8.23 2.22
N PHE A 56 -4.11 -8.53 1.08
CA PHE A 56 -3.47 -9.13 -0.08
C PHE A 56 -2.27 -8.31 -0.59
N PHE A 57 -2.45 -7.02 -0.91
CA PHE A 57 -1.36 -6.17 -1.41
C PHE A 57 -0.37 -5.77 -0.30
N GLY A 58 -0.82 -5.67 0.95
CA GLY A 58 0.00 -5.45 2.14
C GLY A 58 1.09 -6.50 2.28
N GLY A 59 0.71 -7.77 2.29
CA GLY A 59 1.69 -8.85 2.38
C GLY A 59 2.43 -9.14 1.09
N PHE A 60 1.82 -8.93 -0.07
CA PHE A 60 2.49 -9.20 -1.35
C PHE A 60 3.53 -8.14 -1.73
N ALA A 61 3.24 -6.85 -1.50
CA ALA A 61 4.12 -5.75 -1.94
C ALA A 61 4.87 -5.09 -0.78
N PHE A 62 4.22 -4.82 0.36
CA PHE A 62 4.84 -4.07 1.45
C PHE A 62 5.72 -4.97 2.34
N ALA A 63 5.27 -6.17 2.70
CA ALA A 63 6.08 -7.09 3.50
C ALA A 63 7.43 -7.47 2.86
N PRO A 64 7.53 -7.77 1.55
CA PRO A 64 8.83 -7.98 0.93
C PRO A 64 9.71 -6.74 0.90
N THR A 65 9.10 -5.59 0.63
CA THR A 65 9.84 -4.33 0.48
C THR A 65 10.40 -3.82 1.80
N THR A 66 9.73 -4.05 2.93
CA THR A 66 10.19 -3.58 4.25
C THR A 66 11.05 -4.59 5.00
N TYR A 67 10.79 -5.89 4.87
CA TYR A 67 11.50 -6.92 5.65
C TYR A 67 12.64 -7.59 4.88
N PHE A 68 12.52 -7.78 3.55
CA PHE A 68 13.56 -8.48 2.80
C PHE A 68 14.59 -7.53 2.22
N LEU A 69 14.15 -6.46 1.54
CA LEU A 69 15.06 -5.54 0.85
C LEU A 69 16.18 -5.00 1.76
N PRO A 70 15.89 -4.41 2.94
CA PRO A 70 16.96 -3.89 3.79
C PRO A 70 17.83 -5.01 4.38
N CYS A 71 17.26 -6.18 4.71
CA CYS A 71 18.01 -7.32 5.23
C CYS A 71 18.98 -7.89 4.19
N ILE A 72 18.54 -8.05 2.94
CA ILE A 72 19.38 -8.52 1.83
C ILE A 72 20.45 -7.48 1.49
N MET A 73 20.07 -6.19 1.44
CA MET A 73 21.00 -5.09 1.16
C MET A 73 22.09 -4.99 2.24
N TRP A 74 21.71 -5.11 3.52
CA TRP A 74 22.66 -5.16 4.64
C TRP A 74 23.61 -6.36 4.55
N LEU A 75 23.08 -7.55 4.24
CA LEU A 75 23.88 -8.76 4.10
C LEU A 75 24.88 -8.67 2.94
N ALA A 76 24.48 -8.05 1.82
CA ALA A 76 25.31 -7.85 0.64
C ALA A 76 26.44 -6.84 0.87
N ILE A 77 26.17 -5.75 1.61
CA ILE A 77 27.15 -4.69 1.89
C ILE A 77 28.14 -5.12 2.98
N TYR A 78 27.66 -5.61 4.12
CA TYR A 78 28.50 -5.80 5.30
C TYR A 78 29.21 -7.17 5.34
N LYS A 79 28.76 -8.15 4.54
CA LYS A 79 29.27 -9.54 4.49
C LYS A 79 29.64 -10.10 5.89
N PRO A 80 28.68 -10.14 6.84
CA PRO A 80 28.97 -10.57 8.20
C PRO A 80 29.46 -12.03 8.25
N LYS A 81 30.31 -12.35 9.23
CA LYS A 81 30.78 -13.73 9.47
C LYS A 81 29.58 -14.67 9.65
N LYS A 82 29.59 -15.81 8.94
CA LYS A 82 28.58 -16.87 9.07
C LYS A 82 28.48 -17.27 10.55
N PHE A 83 27.26 -17.44 11.06
CA PHE A 83 26.92 -17.68 12.48
C PHE A 83 26.98 -16.51 13.48
N SER A 84 27.20 -15.26 13.05
CA SER A 84 26.97 -14.10 13.92
C SER A 84 25.48 -13.92 14.23
N LEU A 85 25.14 -13.42 15.43
CA LEU A 85 23.76 -13.06 15.83
C LEU A 85 23.05 -12.24 14.75
N SER A 86 23.73 -11.23 14.19
CA SER A 86 23.18 -10.39 13.11
C SER A 86 22.92 -11.15 11.80
N TRP A 87 23.65 -12.24 11.53
CA TRP A 87 23.41 -13.08 10.35
C TRP A 87 22.16 -13.95 10.54
N CYS A 88 21.99 -14.52 11.74
CA CYS A 88 20.80 -15.31 12.10
C CYS A 88 19.53 -14.44 12.06
N THR A 89 19.55 -13.26 12.69
CA THR A 89 18.40 -12.33 12.68
C THR A 89 17.99 -11.93 11.26
N ASN A 90 18.95 -11.61 10.37
CA ASN A 90 18.63 -11.27 8.98
C ASN A 90 17.99 -12.44 8.22
N TRP A 91 18.47 -13.67 8.44
CA TRP A 91 17.87 -14.86 7.83
C TRP A 91 16.46 -15.15 8.36
N ILE A 92 16.22 -14.95 9.66
CA ILE A 92 14.88 -15.07 10.26
C ILE A 92 13.93 -14.02 9.69
N CYS A 93 14.37 -12.77 9.51
CA CYS A 93 13.56 -11.70 8.89
C CYS A 93 13.19 -12.02 7.44
N ILE A 94 14.12 -12.58 6.67
CA ILE A 94 13.86 -13.05 5.29
C ILE A 94 12.82 -14.18 5.30
N PHE A 95 12.98 -15.17 6.17
CA PHE A 95 12.03 -16.27 6.27
C PHE A 95 10.63 -15.81 6.70
N LEU A 96 10.55 -14.97 7.73
CA LEU A 96 9.29 -14.37 8.19
C LEU A 96 8.63 -13.53 7.10
N GLY A 97 9.39 -12.71 6.38
CA GLY A 97 8.88 -11.96 5.24
C GLY A 97 8.27 -12.89 4.19
N LEU A 98 8.87 -14.05 3.94
CA LEU A 98 8.41 -15.01 2.93
C LEU A 98 7.14 -15.73 3.37
N CYS A 99 7.07 -16.10 4.64
CA CYS A 99 5.83 -16.56 5.24
C CYS A 99 4.72 -15.50 5.12
N LEU A 100 5.01 -14.24 5.43
CA LEU A 100 4.03 -13.14 5.31
C LEU A 100 3.57 -12.93 3.86
N MET A 101 4.48 -13.04 2.88
CA MET A 101 4.15 -12.92 1.46
C MET A 101 3.18 -14.00 0.98
N ILE A 102 3.20 -15.19 1.59
CA ILE A 102 2.31 -16.30 1.22
C ILE A 102 1.00 -16.26 2.03
N LEU A 103 1.10 -16.09 3.35
CA LEU A 103 -0.04 -16.15 4.27
C LEU A 103 -1.02 -14.98 4.06
N SER A 104 -0.49 -13.81 3.73
CA SER A 104 -1.28 -12.59 3.66
C SER A 104 -2.19 -12.52 2.42
N PRO A 105 -1.76 -12.94 1.20
CA PRO A 105 -2.67 -13.17 0.08
C PRO A 105 -3.77 -14.19 0.38
N ILE A 106 -3.45 -15.28 1.08
CA ILE A 106 -4.42 -16.33 1.43
C ILE A 106 -5.50 -15.77 2.38
N GLY A 107 -5.09 -15.05 3.42
CA GLY A 107 -6.02 -14.40 4.36
C GLY A 107 -6.83 -13.27 3.70
N GLY A 108 -6.22 -12.51 2.79
CA GLY A 108 -6.91 -11.50 1.99
C GLY A 108 -7.99 -12.10 1.09
N MET A 109 -7.64 -13.15 0.33
CA MET A 109 -8.58 -13.86 -0.53
C MET A 109 -9.73 -14.49 0.26
N GLN A 110 -9.45 -15.11 1.41
CA GLN A 110 -10.50 -15.71 2.24
C GLN A 110 -11.50 -14.67 2.76
N ASN A 111 -11.03 -13.49 3.17
CA ASN A 111 -11.90 -12.40 3.61
C ASN A 111 -12.75 -11.83 2.47
N ILE A 112 -12.17 -11.70 1.27
CA ILE A 112 -12.91 -11.26 0.08
C ILE A 112 -14.03 -12.25 -0.22
N ILE A 113 -13.75 -13.56 -0.21
CA ILE A 113 -14.74 -14.61 -0.50
C ILE A 113 -15.85 -14.68 0.55
N LYS A 114 -15.53 -14.49 1.84
CA LYS A 114 -16.55 -14.46 2.90
C LYS A 114 -17.44 -13.24 2.77
N ASN A 115 -16.85 -12.05 2.67
CA ASN A 115 -17.64 -10.83 2.55
C ASN A 115 -18.42 -10.78 1.24
N SER A 116 -17.92 -11.36 0.14
CA SER A 116 -18.65 -11.38 -1.14
C SER A 116 -19.89 -12.27 -1.11
N LYS A 117 -19.96 -13.25 -0.18
CA LYS A 117 -21.14 -14.13 -0.03
C LYS A 117 -22.31 -13.44 0.64
N ASP A 118 -22.04 -12.52 1.57
CA ASP A 118 -23.05 -11.76 2.29
C ASP A 118 -23.39 -10.42 1.59
N TYR A 119 -22.64 -10.04 0.55
CA TYR A 119 -22.83 -8.78 -0.15
C TYR A 119 -24.00 -8.84 -1.16
N LYS A 120 -25.16 -8.33 -0.76
CA LYS A 120 -26.21 -7.90 -1.71
C LYS A 120 -25.89 -6.48 -2.17
N PHE A 121 -25.61 -6.32 -3.47
CA PHE A 121 -25.22 -5.04 -4.08
C PHE A 121 -26.22 -3.89 -3.85
N PHE A 122 -27.50 -4.23 -3.63
CA PHE A 122 -28.57 -3.33 -3.22
C PHE A 122 -29.59 -4.12 -2.40
N SER A 123 -29.77 -3.76 -1.14
CA SER A 123 -30.99 -4.04 -0.36
C SER A 123 -31.36 -2.82 0.46
#